data_AF-A0A9E1T5U5-F1
#
_entry.id   AF-A0A9E1T5U5-F1
#
_cell.length_a   1.000
_cell.length_b   1.000
_cell.length_c   1.000
_cell.angle_alpha   90.00
_cell.angle_beta   90.00
_cell.angle_gamma   90.00
#
_symmetry.space_group_name_H-M   'P 1'
#
loop_
_entity.id
_entity.type
_entity.pdbx_description
1 polymer ?
#
loop_
_entity_poly.entity_id
_entity_poly.type
_entity_poly.pdbx_seq_one_letter_code
_entity_poly.pdbx_strand_id
1 'polypeptide(L)' 'MTRPNQVWASGITFIPMRKGFLYLIAIIEWHTRKVLTWRISNTLEADFCVEALNEAVAKYGTQEVINTDQGSQFTSFA' A
#
# COMPACT_ATOMS: atom_id res chain seq x y z
N MET A 1 -15.54 8.85 -6.74
CA MET A 1 -14.35 8.78 -7.60
C MET A 1 -14.80 8.64 -9.03
N THR A 2 -14.56 9.65 -9.86
CA THR A 2 -15.11 9.72 -11.23
C THR A 2 -14.07 9.49 -12.33
N ARG A 3 -12.77 9.49 -11.98
CA ARG A 3 -11.67 9.25 -12.92
C ARG A 3 -10.57 8.36 -12.32
N PRO A 4 -9.78 7.66 -13.15
CA PRO A 4 -8.57 6.97 -12.70
C PRO A 4 -7.58 7.92 -12.02
N ASN A 5 -6.77 7.37 -11.13
CA ASN A 5 -5.68 8.06 -10.43
C ASN A 5 -6.10 9.19 -9.49
N GLN A 6 -7.40 9.32 -9.21
CA GLN A 6 -7.89 10.31 -8.26
C GLN A 6 -7.64 9.85 -6.82
N VAL A 7 -7.98 8.60 -6.50
CA VAL A 7 -7.84 8.05 -5.16
C VAL A 7 -7.30 6.65 -5.17
N TRP A 8 -6.32 6.44 -4.29
CA TRP A 8 -5.74 5.15 -4.00
C TRP A 8 -6.16 4.69 -2.61
N ALA A 9 -6.26 3.38 -2.43
CA ALA A 9 -6.40 2.74 -1.13
C ALA A 9 -5.14 1.91 -0.86
N SER A 10 -4.68 1.88 0.38
CA SER A 10 -3.55 1.07 0.83
C SER A 10 -3.94 0.28 2.06
N GLY A 11 -3.46 -0.95 2.17
CA GLY A 11 -3.71 -1.80 3.33
C GLY A 11 -2.74 -2.96 3.43
N ILE A 12 -2.49 -3.39 4.67
CA ILE A 12 -1.61 -4.52 4.98
C ILE A 12 -2.47 -5.76 5.26
N THR A 13 -2.05 -6.91 4.74
CA THR A 13 -2.63 -8.21 5.09
C THR A 13 -1.53 -9.24 5.34
N PHE A 14 -1.94 -10.41 5.83
CA PHE A 14 -1.03 -11.49 6.21
C PHE A 14 -1.17 -12.64 5.21
N ILE A 15 -0.03 -13.12 4.70
CA ILE A 15 0.03 -14.33 3.88
C ILE A 15 0.46 -15.50 4.78
N PRO A 16 -0.41 -16.49 5.03
CA PRO A 16 -0.03 -17.68 5.79
C PRO A 16 1.08 -18.47 5.09
N MET A 17 2.10 -18.85 5.84
CA MET A 17 3.21 -19.67 5.35
C MET A 17 3.23 -21.01 6.09
N ARG A 18 4.01 -21.98 5.57
CA ARG A 18 4.20 -23.28 6.25
C ARG A 18 4.73 -23.11 7.70
N LYS A 19 5.49 -22.05 7.96
CA LYS A 19 5.91 -21.62 9.30
C LYS A 19 5.73 -20.10 9.40
N GLY A 20 4.80 -19.64 10.23
CA GLY A 20 4.52 -18.21 10.44
C GLY A 20 3.73 -17.57 9.30
N PHE A 21 3.94 -16.26 9.09
CA PHE A 21 3.26 -15.45 8.08
C PHE A 21 4.21 -14.40 7.51
N LEU A 22 3.89 -13.91 6.31
CA LEU A 22 4.48 -12.71 5.71
C LEU A 22 3.48 -11.57 5.74
N TYR A 23 3.97 -10.34 5.79
CA TYR A 23 3.16 -9.14 5.64
C TYR A 23 3.17 -8.70 4.18
N LEU A 24 1.99 -8.42 3.63
CA LEU A 24 1.79 -7.90 2.28
C LEU A 24 1.14 -6.53 2.37
N ILE A 25 1.78 -5.51 1.81
CA ILE A 25 1.14 -4.22 1.52
C ILE A 25 0.73 -4.21 0.05
N ALA A 26 -0.46 -3.69 -0.24
CA ALA A 26 -0.92 -3.42 -1.59
C ALA A 26 -1.52 -2.02 -1.71
N ILE A 27 -1.19 -1.33 -2.80
CA ILE A 27 -1.80 -0.06 -3.18
C ILE A 27 -2.70 -0.30 -4.40
N ILE A 28 -3.97 0.06 -4.28
CA ILE A 28 -5.00 -0.18 -5.28
C ILE A 28 -5.63 1.14 -5.70
N GLU A 29 -5.82 1.34 -7.01
CA GLU A 29 -6.56 2.48 -7.54
C GLU A 29 -8.08 2.23 -7.45
N TRP A 30 -8.83 3.21 -6.92
CA TRP A 30 -10.23 3.01 -6.56
C TRP A 30 -11.15 2.83 -7.76
N HIS A 31 -10.94 3.57 -8.85
CA HIS A 31 -11.84 3.59 -10.01
C HIS A 31 -11.77 2.29 -10.84
N THR A 32 -10.56 1.83 -11.14
CA THR A 32 -10.26 0.69 -12.00
C THR A 32 -10.04 -0.61 -11.22
N ARG A 33 -9.91 -0.53 -9.89
CA ARG A 33 -9.53 -1.65 -9.00
C ARG A 33 -8.17 -2.26 -9.32
N LYS A 34 -7.33 -1.56 -10.09
CA LYS A 34 -5.99 -2.02 -10.44
C LYS A 34 -5.07 -1.98 -9.22
N VAL A 35 -4.36 -3.08 -8.97
CA VAL A 35 -3.20 -3.09 -8.07
C VAL A 35 -2.08 -2.31 -8.74
N LEU A 36 -1.68 -1.19 -8.14
CA LEU A 36 -0.63 -0.32 -8.65
C LEU A 36 0.75 -0.89 -8.30
N THR A 37 0.94 -1.20 -7.03
CA THR A 37 2.17 -1.78 -6.47
C THR A 37 1.84 -2.64 -5.25
N TRP A 38 2.78 -3.49 -4.87
CA TRP A 38 2.73 -4.30 -3.65
C TRP A 38 4.14 -4.66 -3.20
N ARG A 39 4.31 -4.93 -1.91
CA ARG A 39 5.58 -5.39 -1.31
C ARG A 39 5.30 -6.42 -0.22
N ILE A 40 6.26 -7.31 0.01
CA ILE A 40 6.21 -8.27 1.12
C ILE A 40 7.34 -8.01 2.11
N SER A 41 7.07 -8.27 3.39
CA SER A 41 8.06 -8.17 4.47
C SER A 41 7.90 -9.30 5.48
N ASN A 42 9.00 -9.66 6.14
CA ASN A 42 8.99 -10.56 7.30
C ASN A 42 8.59 -9.82 8.60
N THR A 43 8.63 -8.49 8.60
CA THR A 43 8.33 -7.62 9.75
C THR A 43 7.27 -6.59 9.39
N LEU A 44 6.53 -6.10 10.40
CA LEU A 44 5.49 -5.08 10.22
C LEU A 44 6.06 -3.66 10.44
N GLU A 45 7.16 -3.35 9.77
CA GLU A 45 7.82 -2.02 9.81
C GLU A 45 7.22 -1.06 8.78
N ALA A 46 7.41 0.25 8.92
CA ALA A 46 6.85 1.23 7.97
C ALA A 46 7.56 1.22 6.60
N ASP A 47 8.84 0.83 6.55
CA ASP A 47 9.71 0.99 5.37
C ASP A 47 9.14 0.36 4.10
N PHE A 48 8.65 -0.89 4.18
CA PHE A 48 8.10 -1.57 3.00
C PHE A 48 6.80 -0.93 2.49
N CYS A 49 6.06 -0.20 3.35
CA CYS A 49 4.90 0.60 2.95
C CYS A 49 5.33 1.86 2.20
N VAL A 50 6.38 2.54 2.68
CA VAL A 50 6.98 3.72 2.04
C VAL A 50 7.55 3.35 0.67
N GLU A 51 8.25 2.22 0.56
CA GLU A 51 8.76 1.72 -0.73
C GLU A 51 7.65 1.42 -1.73
N ALA A 52 6.55 0.77 -1.29
CA ALA A 52 5.41 0.49 -2.15
C ALA A 52 4.76 1.78 -2.67
N LEU A 53 4.63 2.80 -1.81
CA LEU A 53 4.09 4.10 -2.16
C LEU A 53 4.99 4.86 -3.14
N ASN A 54 6.30 4.93 -2.86
CA ASN A 54 7.27 5.58 -3.74
C ASN A 54 7.27 4.95 -5.14
N GLU A 55 7.20 3.62 -5.22
CA GLU A 55 7.09 2.92 -6.50
C GLU A 55 5.79 3.26 -7.24
N ALA A 56 4.66 3.36 -6.54
CA ALA A 56 3.37 3.70 -7.14
C ALA A 56 3.39 5.12 -7.71
N VAL A 57 3.90 6.08 -6.92
CA VAL A 57 4.04 7.48 -7.34
C VAL A 57 4.97 7.60 -8.54
N ALA A 58 6.11 6.90 -8.53
CA ALA A 58 7.05 6.93 -9.65
C ALA A 58 6.44 6.38 -10.97
N LYS A 59 5.57 5.37 -10.88
CA LYS A 59 4.97 4.71 -12.07
C LYS A 59 3.68 5.38 -12.56
N TYR A 60 2.87 5.93 -11.65
CA TYR A 60 1.51 6.38 -11.95
C TYR A 60 1.27 7.87 -11.64
N GLY A 61 2.30 8.58 -11.17
CA GLY A 61 2.18 9.97 -10.72
C GLY A 61 1.52 10.07 -9.35
N THR A 62 1.25 11.30 -8.91
CA THR A 62 0.68 11.58 -7.58
C THR A 62 -0.84 11.57 -7.63
N GLN A 63 -1.45 10.81 -6.73
CA GLN A 63 -2.88 10.79 -6.44
C GLN A 63 -3.33 12.02 -5.64
N GLU A 64 -4.63 12.32 -5.65
CA GLU A 64 -5.19 13.41 -4.82
C GLU A 64 -5.42 12.98 -3.37
N VAL A 65 -5.89 11.75 -3.15
CA VAL A 65 -6.11 11.21 -1.81
C VAL A 65 -5.60 9.78 -1.75
N ILE A 66 -4.93 9.46 -0.64
CA ILE A 66 -4.66 8.08 -0.25
C ILE A 66 -5.49 7.75 0.99
N ASN A 67 -6.27 6.67 0.90
CA ASN A 67 -7.01 6.14 2.02
C ASN A 67 -6.22 4.97 2.63
N THR A 68 -5.94 5.05 3.92
CA THR A 68 -5.30 3.99 4.71
C THR A 68 -6.12 3.77 5.99
N ASP A 69 -5.88 2.66 6.68
CA ASP A 69 -6.30 2.54 8.08
C ASP A 69 -5.41 3.41 8.99
N GLN A 70 -5.72 3.41 10.29
CA GLN A 70 -4.96 4.16 11.30
C GLN A 70 -3.82 3.34 11.94
N GLY A 71 -3.27 2.36 11.23
CA GLY A 71 -2.13 1.58 11.69
C GLY A 71 -0.90 2.44 11.96
N SER A 72 -0.02 1.96 12.85
CA SER A 72 1.22 2.67 13.21
C SER A 72 2.14 2.88 12.01
N GLN A 73 2.09 1.99 11.01
CA GLN A 73 2.86 2.06 9.77
C GLN A 73 2.44 3.24 8.88
N PHE A 74 1.21 3.77 9.07
CA PHE A 74 0.66 4.90 8.30
C PHE A 74 0.62 6.21 9.10
N THR A 75 0.86 6.15 10.41
CA THR A 75 0.77 7.29 11.32
C THR A 75 2.12 7.63 11.98
N SER A 76 3.17 6.86 11.73
CA SER A 76 4.54 7.12 12.19
C SER A 76 5.19 8.32 11.47
N PHE A 77 6.18 8.93 12.11
CA PHE A 77 6.95 10.06 11.57
C PHE A 77 8.09 9.70 10.62
N ALA A 78 8.20 8.41 10.24
CA ALA A 78 9.22 7.79 9.38
C ALA A 78 10.34 8.72 8.85
#